data_AF-A0A8X7SZH7-F1
#
_entry.id   AF-A0A8X7SZH7-F1
#
_cell.length_a   1.000
_cell.length_b   1.000
_cell.length_c   1.000
_cell.angle_alpha   90.00
_cell.angle_beta   90.00
_cell.angle_gamma   90.00
#
_symmetry.space_group_name_H-M   'P 1'
#
loop_
_entity.id
_entity.type
_entity.pdbx_description
1 polymer ?
#
loop_
_entity_poly.entity_id
_entity_poly.type
_entity_poly.pdbx_seq_one_letter_code
_entity_poly.pdbx_strand_id
1 'polypeptide(L)'
;MALEIKIENGVKHVGAAYADASDRSLGVAKYAENYLFSNTESLLIQLGVKECLLAEDKGGDYDLKKLRSVVDRCADSIGKNIETDLARLLSEDSTRTGAAEFDQKIAMGAANALL
;
A
#
# COMPACT_ATOMS: atom_id res chain seq x y z
N MET A 1 4.00 -0.90 0.24
CA MET A 1 4.53 -0.18 1.43
C MET A 1 4.97 -1.18 2.49
N ALA A 2 5.85 -0.83 3.42
CA ALA A 2 6.18 -1.62 4.62
C ALA A 2 5.99 -0.78 5.88
N LEU A 3 5.37 -1.36 6.92
CA LEU A 3 5.11 -0.68 8.20
C LEU A 3 5.65 -1.49 9.38
N GLU A 4 6.21 -0.79 10.36
CA GLU A 4 6.68 -1.33 11.63
C GLU A 4 6.13 -0.49 12.79
N ILE A 5 5.65 -1.14 13.85
CA ILE A 5 5.16 -0.48 15.07
C ILE A 5 6.24 -0.58 16.14
N LYS A 6 6.56 0.54 16.80
CA LYS A 6 7.46 0.56 17.94
C LYS A 6 6.99 1.54 19.00
N ILE A 7 7.10 1.15 20.27
CA ILE A 7 6.87 2.06 21.39
C ILE A 7 8.21 2.65 21.81
N GLU A 8 8.31 3.98 21.79
CA GLU A 8 9.48 4.72 22.26
C GLU A 8 9.02 5.77 23.28
N ASN A 9 9.63 5.78 24.47
CA ASN A 9 9.28 6.70 25.56
C ASN A 9 7.77 6.75 25.90
N GLY A 10 7.10 5.60 25.80
CA GLY A 10 5.65 5.48 26.06
C GLY A 10 4.74 5.99 24.93
N VAL A 11 5.31 6.46 23.82
CA VAL A 11 4.57 6.89 22.64
C VAL A 11 4.68 5.81 21.57
N LYS A 12 3.54 5.47 20.96
CA LYS A 12 3.50 4.56 19.81
C LYS A 12 3.96 5.31 18.56
N HIS A 13 4.88 4.70 17.84
CA HIS A 13 5.34 5.18 16.56
C HIS A 13 5.11 4.13 15.48
N VAL A 14 4.81 4.61 14.28
CA VAL A 14 4.84 3.80 13.06
C VAL A 14 6.01 4.27 12.22
N GLY A 15 6.89 3.33 11.89
CA GLY A 15 7.88 3.46 10.83
C GLY A 15 7.26 3.00 9.51
N ALA A 16 7.47 3.77 8.46
CA ALA A 16 6.95 3.54 7.13
C ALA A 16 8.08 3.59 6.11
N ALA A 17 8.11 2.63 5.19
CA ALA A 17 8.94 2.66 3.99
C ALA A 17 8.08 2.36 2.76
N TYR A 18 8.29 3.10 1.67
CA TYR A 18 7.55 2.91 0.43
C TYR A 18 8.42 3.22 -0.79
N ALA A 19 7.99 2.68 -1.93
CA ALA A 19 8.57 2.98 -3.22
C ALA A 19 7.52 3.71 -4.07
N ASP A 20 7.90 4.83 -4.66
CA ASP A 20 7.10 5.52 -5.67
C ASP A 20 7.68 5.18 -7.04
N ALA A 21 6.95 4.38 -7.81
CA ALA A 21 7.38 3.98 -9.15
C ALA A 21 7.29 5.13 -10.17
N SER A 22 6.43 6.12 -9.92
CA SER A 22 6.23 7.27 -10.81
C SER A 22 7.44 8.20 -10.78
N ASP A 23 7.95 8.48 -9.58
CA ASP A 23 9.13 9.32 -9.34
C ASP A 23 10.44 8.51 -9.20
N ARG A 24 10.35 7.17 -9.28
CA ARG A 24 11.48 6.24 -9.09
C ARG A 24 12.26 6.50 -7.79
N SER A 25 11.53 6.80 -6.73
CA SER A 25 12.11 7.19 -5.44
C SER A 25 11.69 6.23 -4.33
N LEU A 26 12.51 6.18 -3.28
CA LEU A 26 12.22 5.46 -2.05
C LEU A 26 11.98 6.48 -0.94
N GLY A 27 10.86 6.34 -0.24
CA GLY A 27 10.46 7.19 0.87
C GLY A 27 10.51 6.43 2.19
N VAL A 28 10.93 7.12 3.25
CA VAL A 28 10.80 6.65 4.63
C VAL A 28 10.14 7.72 5.48
N ALA A 29 9.30 7.31 6.43
CA ALA A 29 8.66 8.21 7.38
C ALA A 29 8.57 7.57 8.76
N LYS A 30 8.66 8.38 9.81
CA LYS A 30 8.38 7.98 11.18
C LYS A 30 7.49 9.03 11.81
N TYR A 31 6.39 8.60 12.42
CA TYR A 31 5.43 9.50 13.04
C TYR A 31 4.87 8.88 14.32
N ALA A 32 4.41 9.72 15.24
CA ALA A 32 3.66 9.29 16.40
C ALA A 32 2.27 8.84 15.96
N GLU A 33 1.71 7.87 16.66
CA GLU A 33 0.44 7.27 16.30
C GLU A 33 -0.48 7.12 17.51
N ASN A 34 -1.78 7.27 17.26
CA ASN A 34 -2.82 7.07 18.26
C ASN A 34 -3.39 5.64 18.20
N TYR A 35 -4.38 5.36 19.04
CA TYR A 35 -5.01 4.03 19.09
C TYR A 35 -5.87 3.70 17.85
N LEU A 36 -6.20 4.70 17.03
CA LEU A 36 -7.00 4.54 15.82
C LEU A 36 -6.15 4.39 14.55
N PHE A 37 -4.84 4.63 14.63
CA PHE A 37 -3.93 4.63 13.48
C PHE A 37 -4.28 5.69 12.41
N SER A 38 -4.75 6.87 12.82
CA SER A 38 -5.26 7.89 11.89
C SER A 38 -4.16 8.53 11.04
N ASN A 39 -2.93 8.66 11.55
CA ASN A 39 -1.84 9.22 10.75
C ASN A 39 -1.41 8.20 9.68
N THR A 40 -1.35 6.92 10.02
CA THR A 40 -1.16 5.84 9.04
C THR A 40 -2.27 5.80 8.00
N GLU A 41 -3.54 5.87 8.39
CA GLU A 41 -4.67 5.92 7.45
C GLU A 41 -4.54 7.08 6.46
N SER A 42 -4.20 8.27 6.97
CA SER A 42 -3.99 9.45 6.14
C SER A 42 -2.86 9.24 5.12
N LEU A 43 -1.74 8.66 5.56
CA LEU A 43 -0.59 8.38 4.70
C LEU A 43 -0.93 7.34 3.63
N LEU A 44 -1.64 6.26 3.99
CA LEU A 44 -2.07 5.22 3.05
C LEU A 44 -2.96 5.79 1.95
N ILE A 45 -3.93 6.64 2.32
CA ILE A 45 -4.84 7.30 1.37
C ILE A 45 -4.08 8.26 0.44
N GLN A 46 -3.22 9.11 1.00
CA GLN A 46 -2.48 10.11 0.21
C GLN A 46 -1.53 9.48 -0.81
N LEU A 47 -0.87 8.39 -0.41
CA LEU A 47 0.05 7.66 -1.28
C LEU A 47 -0.67 6.65 -2.19
N GLY A 48 -1.99 6.45 -2.04
CA GLY A 48 -2.73 5.46 -2.81
C GLY A 48 -2.22 4.03 -2.59
N VAL A 49 -1.82 3.70 -1.36
CA VAL A 49 -1.22 2.38 -1.06
C VAL A 49 -2.29 1.30 -1.11
N LYS A 50 -2.09 0.33 -2.00
CA LYS A 50 -2.97 -0.84 -2.14
C LYS A 50 -2.47 -2.06 -1.38
N GLU A 51 -1.16 -2.19 -1.26
CA GLU A 51 -0.54 -3.32 -0.57
C GLU A 51 0.47 -2.87 0.47
N CYS A 52 0.43 -3.54 1.62
CA CYS A 52 1.31 -3.27 2.73
C CYS A 52 1.89 -4.54 3.34
N LEU A 53 3.21 -4.54 3.52
CA LEU A 53 3.95 -5.54 4.25
C LEU A 53 3.94 -5.17 5.73
N LEU A 54 3.41 -6.07 6.55
CA LEU A 54 3.37 -5.97 8.00
C LEU A 54 4.18 -7.11 8.61
N ALA A 55 4.69 -6.90 9.82
CA ALA A 55 5.29 -7.97 10.60
C ALA A 55 4.32 -9.13 10.82
N GLU A 56 4.84 -10.35 10.93
CA GLU A 56 4.04 -11.53 11.28
C GLU A 56 3.51 -11.41 12.71
N ASP A 57 2.22 -11.68 12.91
CA ASP A 57 1.61 -11.70 14.23
C ASP A 57 2.00 -13.01 14.96
N LYS A 58 3.01 -12.93 15.82
CA LYS A 58 3.53 -14.08 16.59
C LYS A 58 2.83 -14.33 17.93
N GLY A 59 1.84 -13.52 18.30
CA GLY A 59 1.32 -13.55 19.68
C GLY A 59 -0.03 -12.88 19.92
N GLY A 60 -0.75 -12.51 18.86
CA GLY A 60 -2.04 -11.85 18.98
C GLY A 60 -1.94 -10.35 19.29
N ASP A 61 -0.90 -9.68 18.79
CA ASP A 61 -0.67 -8.25 19.02
C ASP A 61 -1.87 -7.42 18.57
N TYR A 62 -2.51 -6.74 19.53
CA TYR A 62 -3.70 -5.94 19.30
C TYR A 62 -3.42 -4.76 18.37
N ASP A 63 -2.28 -4.11 18.52
CA ASP A 63 -1.91 -2.95 17.72
C ASP A 63 -1.63 -3.36 16.28
N LEU A 64 -0.95 -4.49 16.08
CA LEU A 64 -0.71 -5.06 14.75
C LEU A 64 -2.03 -5.46 14.06
N LYS A 65 -2.96 -6.09 14.79
CA LYS A 65 -4.30 -6.42 14.27
C LYS A 65 -5.10 -5.17 13.90
N LYS A 66 -5.04 -4.15 14.74
CA LYS A 66 -5.73 -2.88 14.47
C LYS A 66 -5.14 -2.18 13.25
N LEU A 67 -3.81 -2.15 13.13
CA LEU A 67 -3.13 -1.61 11.97
C LEU A 67 -3.50 -2.37 10.69
N ARG A 68 -3.51 -3.71 10.73
CA ARG A 68 -3.96 -4.54 9.59
C ARG A 68 -5.39 -4.18 9.16
N SER A 69 -6.31 -4.04 10.12
CA SER A 69 -7.69 -3.62 9.82
C SER A 69 -7.79 -2.22 9.18
N VAL A 70 -6.87 -1.31 9.49
CA VAL A 70 -6.80 0.01 8.83
C VAL A 70 -6.27 -0.12 7.41
N VAL A 71 -5.19 -0.88 7.22
CA VAL A 71 -4.63 -1.17 5.89
C VAL A 71 -5.68 -1.79 4.97
N ASP A 72 -6.37 -2.84 5.41
CA ASP A 72 -7.35 -3.56 4.60
C ASP A 72 -8.49 -2.64 4.14
N ARG A 73 -9.00 -1.79 5.03
CA ARG A 73 -10.06 -0.82 4.73
C ARG A 73 -9.60 0.23 3.70
N CYS A 74 -8.37 0.72 3.83
CA CYS A 74 -7.81 1.70 2.90
C CYS A 74 -7.58 1.07 1.51
N ALA A 75 -7.01 -0.14 1.47
CA ALA A 75 -6.75 -0.87 0.23
C ALA A 75 -8.05 -1.12 -0.58
N ASP A 76 -9.12 -1.54 0.08
CA ASP A 76 -10.43 -1.74 -0.56
C ASP A 76 -11.00 -0.45 -1.17
N SER A 77 -10.68 0.71 -0.57
CA SER A 77 -11.21 2.02 -0.97
C SER A 77 -10.42 2.67 -2.12
N ILE A 78 -9.12 2.37 -2.25
CA ILE A 78 -8.20 3.04 -3.19
C ILE A 78 -8.27 2.47 -4.62
N GLY A 79 -8.96 1.35 -4.81
CA GLY A 79 -9.58 1.03 -6.10
C GLY A 79 -8.93 -0.12 -6.87
N LYS A 80 -9.81 -0.89 -7.52
CA LYS A 80 -9.57 -2.13 -8.25
C LYS A 80 -9.35 -1.92 -9.76
N ASN A 81 -8.93 -0.71 -10.17
CA ASN A 81 -8.87 -0.34 -11.59
C ASN A 81 -7.45 -0.46 -12.16
N ILE A 82 -7.05 -1.71 -12.36
CA ILE A 82 -5.76 -2.14 -12.90
C ILE A 82 -5.37 -1.43 -14.21
N GLU A 83 -6.31 -1.12 -15.10
CA GLU A 83 -6.01 -0.43 -16.37
C GLU A 83 -5.49 0.98 -16.15
N THR A 84 -6.06 1.70 -15.18
CA THR A 84 -5.63 3.06 -14.85
C THR A 84 -4.25 3.05 -14.22
N ASP A 85 -3.95 2.06 -13.39
CA ASP A 85 -2.65 1.98 -12.72
C ASP A 85 -1.55 1.55 -13.68
N LEU A 86 -1.84 0.59 -14.56
CA LEU A 86 -0.92 0.23 -15.64
C LEU A 86 -0.67 1.40 -16.58
N ALA A 87 -1.67 2.24 -16.87
CA ALA A 87 -1.48 3.45 -17.66
C ALA A 87 -0.55 4.48 -16.99
N ARG A 88 -0.47 4.52 -15.65
CA ARG A 88 0.47 5.39 -14.93
C ARG A 88 1.88 4.81 -14.87
N LEU A 89 2.01 3.48 -14.79
CA LEU A 89 3.28 2.79 -14.63
C LEU A 89 4.01 2.53 -15.94
N LEU A 90 3.26 2.26 -17.01
CA LEU A 90 3.79 1.93 -18.32
C LEU A 90 4.01 3.19 -19.15
N SER A 91 5.00 3.16 -20.05
CA SER A 91 5.16 4.22 -21.03
C SER A 91 3.98 4.26 -22.01
N GLU A 92 3.72 5.42 -22.61
CA GLU A 92 2.64 5.61 -23.60
C GLU A 92 2.76 4.64 -24.80
N ASP A 93 3.98 4.23 -25.16
CA ASP A 93 4.21 3.24 -26.22
C ASP A 93 3.79 1.83 -25.82
N SER A 94 3.95 1.48 -24.53
CA SER A 94 3.61 0.17 -23.98
C SER A 94 2.10 0.01 -23.81
N THR A 95 1.39 1.08 -23.44
CA THR A 95 -0.07 1.05 -23.28
C THR A 95 -0.81 0.98 -24.61
N ARG A 96 -0.26 1.55 -25.70
CA ARG A 96 -0.84 1.49 -27.06
C ARG A 96 -0.67 0.14 -27.73
N THR A 97 0.37 -0.62 -27.37
CA THR A 97 0.70 -1.92 -27.97
C THR A 97 0.13 -3.10 -27.18
N GLY A 98 -0.17 -2.92 -25.90
CA GLY A 98 -0.63 -3.97 -24.96
C GLY A 98 -2.11 -4.38 -25.03
N ALA A 99 -2.84 -4.04 -26.10
CA ALA A 99 -4.29 -4.27 -26.17
C ALA A 99 -4.67 -5.76 -26.07
N ALA A 100 -3.84 -6.66 -26.59
CA ALA A 100 -4.08 -8.11 -26.51
C ALA A 100 -3.83 -8.67 -25.11
N GLU A 101 -2.90 -8.10 -24.36
CA GLU A 101 -2.58 -8.44 -22.98
C GLU A 101 -3.68 -8.00 -22.03
N PHE A 102 -4.26 -6.81 -22.25
CA PHE A 102 -5.40 -6.32 -21.45
C PHE A 102 -6.65 -7.18 -21.61
N ASP A 103 -6.83 -7.86 -22.75
CA ASP A 103 -7.92 -8.82 -22.95
C ASP A 103 -7.76 -10.13 -22.15
N GLN A 104 -6.57 -10.42 -21.61
CA GLN A 104 -6.31 -11.61 -20.81
C GLN A 104 -6.83 -11.46 -19.38
N LYS A 105 -8.16 -11.54 -19.19
CA LYS A 105 -8.85 -11.29 -17.91
C LYS A 105 -8.26 -12.01 -16.70
N ILE A 106 -7.81 -13.27 -16.85
CA ILE A 106 -7.19 -14.03 -15.76
C ILE A 106 -5.83 -13.41 -15.37
N ALA A 107 -4.99 -13.10 -16.36
CA ALA A 107 -3.69 -12.47 -16.14
C ALA A 107 -3.84 -11.06 -15.56
N MET A 108 -4.80 -10.28 -16.06
CA MET A 108 -5.13 -8.95 -15.55
C MET A 108 -5.68 -8.98 -14.13
N GLY A 109 -6.44 -10.01 -13.77
CA GLY A 109 -6.85 -10.25 -12.39
C GLY A 109 -5.66 -10.53 -11.46
N ALA A 110 -4.67 -11.30 -11.93
CA ALA A 110 -3.43 -11.52 -11.20
C ALA A 110 -2.57 -10.24 -11.10
N ALA A 111 -2.54 -9.42 -12.15
CA ALA A 111 -1.81 -8.15 -12.16
C ALA A 111 -2.36 -7.15 -11.13
N ASN A 112 -3.68 -7.16 -10.87
CA ASN A 112 -4.29 -6.35 -9.81
C ASN A 112 -3.91 -6.80 -8.38
N ALA A 113 -3.39 -8.02 -8.22
CA ALA A 113 -2.81 -8.49 -6.96
C ALA A 113 -1.29 -8.27 -6.87
N LEU A 114 -0.70 -7.62 -7.89
CA LEU A 114 0.70 -7.21 -7.89
C LEU A 114 0.84 -5.69 -7.69
N LEU A 115 -0.24 -4.94 -7.92
CA LEU A 115 -0.27 -3.48 -8.02
C LEU A 115 -1.31 -2.87 -7.07
#